data_AF-A0A960YF33-F1
#
_entry.id   AF-A0A960YF33-F1
#
_cell.length_a   1.000
_cell.length_b   1.000
_cell.length_c   1.000
_cell.angle_alpha   90.00
_cell.angle_beta   90.00
_cell.angle_gamma   90.00
#
_symmetry.space_group_name_H-M   'P 1'
#
loop_
_entity.id
_entity.type
_entity.pdbx_description
1 polymer ?
#
loop_
_entity_poly.entity_id
_entity_poly.type
_entity_poly.pdbx_seq_one_letter_code
_entity_poly.pdbx_strand_id
1 'polypeptide(L)'
;REMYFDNNGKPITTSLKDHTKELIKGQYTSLDEFLTRWNSADKKEAIVKELEEQGILVEALKDAVNREVDLFDLICHVAFEQPPLTRKERADNVKKRNYFTKYGEQARKVLETLLDKYADEGVINLESMDILKVRPLTDFGSPLEIIAQFGGKKTYLEAIKQLELELYKTGA
;
A
#
# COMPACT_ATOMS: atom_id res chain seq x y z
N ARG A 1 -16.28 22.36 11.02
CA ARG A 1 -16.83 21.15 10.37
C ARG A 1 -16.49 21.31 8.89
N GLU A 2 -15.55 20.53 8.37
CA GLU A 2 -15.25 20.55 6.94
C GLU A 2 -16.45 19.95 6.19
N MET A 3 -16.77 20.53 5.04
CA MET A 3 -17.86 20.07 4.18
C MET A 3 -17.23 19.39 2.97
N TYR A 4 -17.55 18.12 2.77
CA TYR A 4 -17.10 17.34 1.63
C TYR A 4 -18.22 17.19 0.61
N PHE A 5 -17.86 16.95 -0.65
CA PHE A 5 -18.80 16.77 -1.75
C PHE A 5 -18.48 15.47 -2.48
N ASP A 6 -19.52 14.77 -2.94
CA ASP A 6 -19.37 13.56 -3.74
C ASP A 6 -18.90 13.90 -5.18
N ASN A 7 -18.68 12.86 -6.00
CA ASN A 7 -18.27 13.02 -7.40
C ASN A 7 -19.27 13.80 -8.28
N ASN A 8 -20.51 14.02 -7.82
CA ASN A 8 -21.54 14.80 -8.50
C ASN A 8 -21.65 16.23 -7.94
N GLY A 9 -20.77 16.63 -7.02
CA GLY A 9 -20.82 17.93 -6.35
C GLY A 9 -21.94 18.07 -5.32
N LYS A 10 -22.56 16.96 -4.88
CA LYS A 10 -23.55 16.98 -3.81
C LYS A 10 -22.87 16.91 -2.45
N PRO A 11 -23.33 17.69 -1.46
CA PRO A 11 -22.72 17.67 -0.13
C PRO A 11 -22.89 16.29 0.51
N ILE A 12 -21.80 15.75 1.04
CA ILE A 12 -21.83 14.57 1.89
C ILE A 12 -22.44 14.99 3.23
N THR A 13 -23.64 14.48 3.52
CA THR A 13 -24.43 14.87 4.69
C THR A 13 -24.15 14.00 5.92
N THR A 14 -23.56 12.82 5.72
CA THR A 14 -23.06 11.92 6.76
C THR A 14 -21.59 12.24 7.09
N SER A 15 -20.99 11.53 8.06
CA SER A 15 -19.54 11.66 8.26
C SER A 15 -18.79 11.06 7.07
N LEU A 16 -17.59 11.56 6.78
CA LEU A 16 -16.74 11.03 5.71
C LEU A 16 -16.50 9.52 5.88
N LYS A 17 -16.32 9.07 7.13
CA LYS A 17 -16.15 7.65 7.49
C LYS A 17 -17.39 6.84 7.14
N ASP A 18 -18.58 7.31 7.51
CA ASP A 18 -19.83 6.58 7.23
C ASP A 18 -20.10 6.52 5.73
N HIS A 19 -19.86 7.62 5.00
CA HIS A 19 -19.99 7.65 3.55
C HIS A 19 -19.04 6.66 2.87
N THR A 20 -17.76 6.64 3.25
CA THR A 20 -16.80 5.65 2.74
C THR A 20 -17.22 4.22 3.10
N LYS A 21 -17.70 3.97 4.32
CA LYS A 21 -18.20 2.65 4.75
C LYS A 21 -19.35 2.17 3.87
N GLU A 22 -20.30 3.03 3.55
CA GLU A 22 -21.42 2.72 2.65
C GLU A 22 -20.94 2.35 1.24
N LEU A 23 -20.03 3.13 0.66
CA LEU A 23 -19.47 2.86 -0.67
C LEU A 23 -18.71 1.53 -0.71
N ILE A 24 -17.81 1.29 0.26
CA ILE A 24 -17.02 0.05 0.34
C ILE A 24 -17.93 -1.16 0.53
N LYS A 25 -18.93 -1.09 1.43
CA LYS A 25 -19.88 -2.20 1.65
C LYS A 25 -20.85 -2.42 0.48
N GLY A 26 -21.04 -1.41 -0.38
CA GLY A 26 -21.77 -1.56 -1.63
C GLY A 26 -21.00 -2.37 -2.69
N GLN A 27 -19.66 -2.37 -2.61
CA GLN A 27 -18.78 -3.06 -3.58
C GLN A 27 -18.25 -4.40 -3.07
N TYR A 28 -17.97 -4.50 -1.77
CA TYR A 28 -17.42 -5.68 -1.14
C TYR A 28 -18.35 -6.16 -0.03
N THR A 29 -18.82 -7.40 -0.15
CA THR A 29 -19.76 -8.02 0.78
C THR A 29 -19.09 -8.45 2.09
N SER A 30 -17.77 -8.59 2.09
CA SER A 30 -16.97 -8.99 3.26
C SER A 30 -15.55 -8.43 3.20
N LEU A 31 -14.86 -8.47 4.35
CA LEU A 31 -13.43 -8.17 4.44
C LEU A 31 -12.63 -9.06 3.48
N ASP A 32 -12.90 -10.38 3.47
CA ASP A 32 -12.17 -11.34 2.64
C ASP A 32 -12.25 -11.04 1.14
N GLU A 33 -13.40 -10.53 0.68
CA GLU A 33 -13.58 -10.09 -0.71
C GLU A 33 -12.69 -8.89 -1.03
N PHE A 34 -12.66 -7.88 -0.16
CA PHE A 34 -11.76 -6.74 -0.28
C PHE A 34 -10.29 -7.19 -0.27
N LEU A 35 -9.89 -8.05 0.67
CA LEU A 35 -8.53 -8.59 0.75
C LEU A 35 -8.13 -9.34 -0.52
N THR A 36 -9.05 -10.13 -1.07
CA THR A 36 -8.82 -10.87 -2.32
C THR A 36 -8.63 -9.93 -3.50
N ARG A 37 -9.49 -8.91 -3.63
CA ARG A 37 -9.37 -7.89 -4.67
C ARG A 37 -8.06 -7.10 -4.53
N TRP A 38 -7.70 -6.72 -3.30
CA TRP A 38 -6.49 -5.97 -3.01
C TRP A 38 -5.24 -6.74 -3.42
N ASN A 39 -5.11 -7.98 -2.93
CA ASN A 39 -3.93 -8.82 -3.17
C ASN A 39 -3.83 -9.38 -4.60
N SER A 40 -4.93 -9.46 -5.34
CA SER A 40 -4.92 -9.94 -6.74
C SER A 40 -4.58 -8.86 -7.77
N ALA A 41 -4.69 -7.57 -7.42
CA ALA A 41 -4.36 -6.49 -8.35
C ALA A 41 -2.87 -6.47 -8.70
N ASP A 42 -2.58 -6.25 -9.99
CA ASP A 42 -1.21 -6.15 -10.50
C ASP A 42 -0.51 -4.85 -10.07
N LYS A 43 -1.30 -3.80 -9.84
CA LYS A 43 -0.85 -2.48 -9.33
C LYS A 43 -1.87 -1.92 -8.34
N LYS A 44 -1.41 -1.48 -7.17
CA LYS A 44 -2.27 -0.82 -6.18
C LYS A 44 -2.77 0.55 -6.63
N GLU A 45 -2.03 1.22 -7.50
CA GLU A 45 -2.48 2.44 -8.20
C GLU A 45 -3.85 2.26 -8.87
N ALA A 46 -4.10 1.10 -9.48
CA ALA A 46 -5.38 0.82 -10.14
C ALA A 46 -6.53 0.69 -9.14
N ILE A 47 -6.28 0.12 -7.96
CA ILE A 47 -7.29 0.05 -6.90
C ILE A 47 -7.56 1.44 -6.32
N VAL A 48 -6.51 2.24 -6.09
CA VAL A 48 -6.66 3.62 -5.59
C VAL A 48 -7.57 4.42 -6.51
N LYS A 49 -7.34 4.35 -7.82
CA LYS A 49 -8.20 5.01 -8.82
C LYS A 49 -9.63 4.48 -8.82
N GLU A 50 -9.81 3.16 -8.74
CA GLU A 50 -11.13 2.54 -8.65
C GLU A 50 -11.91 3.07 -7.43
N LEU A 51 -11.26 3.20 -6.27
CA LEU A 51 -11.87 3.76 -5.06
C LEU A 51 -12.27 5.23 -5.26
N GLU A 52 -11.40 6.04 -5.87
CA GLU A 52 -11.69 7.45 -6.18
C GLU A 52 -12.86 7.60 -7.17
N GLU A 53 -12.89 6.77 -8.22
CA GLU A 53 -13.97 6.72 -9.21
C GLU A 53 -15.32 6.34 -8.56
N GLN A 54 -15.29 5.50 -7.53
CA GLN A 54 -16.46 5.15 -6.72
C GLN A 54 -16.92 6.25 -5.77
N GLY A 55 -16.18 7.36 -5.67
CA GLY A 55 -16.53 8.52 -4.83
C GLY A 55 -15.86 8.53 -3.47
N ILE A 56 -14.86 7.65 -3.24
CA ILE A 56 -14.08 7.68 -2.01
C ILE A 56 -13.07 8.81 -2.11
N LEU A 57 -13.21 9.81 -1.25
CA LEU A 57 -12.29 10.94 -1.14
C LEU A 57 -11.03 10.50 -0.37
N VAL A 58 -10.13 9.77 -1.04
CA VAL A 58 -8.95 9.12 -0.44
C VAL A 58 -8.09 10.11 0.37
N GLU A 59 -7.74 11.26 -0.19
CA GLU A 59 -6.91 12.24 0.51
C GLU A 59 -7.61 12.84 1.73
N ALA A 60 -8.89 13.19 1.60
CA ALA A 60 -9.69 13.68 2.72
C ALA A 60 -9.83 12.62 3.83
N LEU A 61 -9.93 11.34 3.45
CA LEU A 61 -10.02 10.24 4.41
C LEU A 61 -8.71 10.09 5.19
N LYS A 62 -7.56 10.18 4.52
CA LYS A 62 -6.24 10.17 5.19
C LYS A 62 -6.13 11.32 6.19
N ASP A 63 -6.56 12.53 5.82
CA ASP A 63 -6.54 13.70 6.70
C ASP A 63 -7.49 13.56 7.89
N ALA A 64 -8.69 13.01 7.68
CA ALA A 64 -9.70 12.85 8.71
C ALA A 64 -9.40 11.71 9.70
N VAL A 65 -8.56 10.74 9.32
CA VAL A 65 -8.24 9.57 10.17
C VAL A 65 -6.81 9.65 10.68
N ASN A 66 -5.82 9.42 9.81
CA ASN A 66 -4.39 9.52 10.08
C ASN A 66 -3.61 9.32 8.77
N ARG A 67 -2.77 10.29 8.37
CA ARG A 67 -1.94 10.22 7.14
C ARG A 67 -0.80 9.18 7.21
N GLU A 68 -0.46 8.70 8.40
CA GLU A 68 0.56 7.66 8.58
C GLU A 68 0.02 6.26 8.32
N VAL A 69 -1.30 6.08 8.39
CA VAL A 69 -2.01 4.82 8.13
C VAL A 69 -2.02 4.51 6.64
N ASP A 70 -1.76 3.26 6.28
CA ASP A 70 -1.84 2.84 4.88
C ASP A 70 -3.29 2.93 4.38
N LEU A 71 -3.50 3.23 3.09
CA LEU A 71 -4.86 3.29 2.55
C LEU A 71 -5.61 1.96 2.73
N PHE A 72 -4.91 0.84 2.57
CA PHE A 72 -5.46 -0.49 2.84
C PHE A 72 -6.05 -0.58 4.26
N ASP A 73 -5.28 -0.16 5.25
CA ASP A 73 -5.68 -0.16 6.66
C ASP A 73 -6.81 0.82 6.94
N LEU A 74 -6.80 1.99 6.32
CA LEU A 74 -7.89 2.96 6.43
C LEU A 74 -9.21 2.38 5.95
N ILE A 75 -9.22 1.73 4.78
CA ILE A 75 -10.41 1.09 4.24
C ILE A 75 -10.87 -0.04 5.15
N CYS A 76 -9.95 -0.91 5.59
CA CYS A 76 -10.27 -1.99 6.51
C CYS A 76 -10.83 -1.51 7.85
N HIS A 77 -10.27 -0.44 8.41
CA HIS A 77 -10.72 0.17 9.64
C HIS A 77 -12.13 0.78 9.51
N VAL A 78 -12.34 1.57 8.46
CA VAL A 78 -13.60 2.30 8.26
C VAL A 78 -14.74 1.35 7.89
N ALA A 79 -14.49 0.40 6.98
CA ALA A 79 -15.55 -0.47 6.46
C ALA A 79 -15.79 -1.71 7.32
N PHE A 80 -14.73 -2.27 7.92
CA PHE A 80 -14.74 -3.58 8.55
C PHE A 80 -14.24 -3.58 10.00
N GLU A 81 -14.11 -2.40 10.61
CA GLU A 81 -13.83 -2.21 12.05
C GLU A 81 -12.53 -2.89 12.51
N GLN A 82 -11.58 -3.05 11.59
CA GLN A 82 -10.25 -3.57 11.90
C GLN A 82 -9.38 -2.50 12.60
N PRO A 83 -8.47 -2.88 13.49
CA PRO A 83 -7.45 -1.95 13.98
C PRO A 83 -6.55 -1.54 12.80
N PRO A 84 -6.29 -0.24 12.56
CA PRO A 84 -5.44 0.16 11.44
C PRO A 84 -3.95 0.08 11.81
N LEU A 85 -3.11 -0.34 10.87
CA LEU A 85 -1.66 -0.20 10.95
C LEU A 85 -1.14 1.01 10.17
N THR A 86 -0.13 1.67 10.73
CA THR A 86 0.71 2.61 9.98
C THR A 86 1.55 1.88 8.93
N ARG A 87 1.93 2.61 7.88
CA ARG A 87 2.88 2.08 6.87
C ARG A 87 4.20 1.65 7.52
N LYS A 88 4.65 2.39 8.54
CA LYS A 88 5.83 2.03 9.33
C LYS A 88 5.66 0.72 10.09
N GLU A 89 4.53 0.52 10.76
CA GLU A 89 4.24 -0.75 11.45
C GLU A 89 4.18 -1.92 10.48
N ARG A 90 3.59 -1.75 9.30
CA ARG A 90 3.60 -2.78 8.24
C ARG A 90 5.01 -3.14 7.80
N ALA A 91 5.83 -2.12 7.49
CA ALA A 91 7.23 -2.32 7.12
C ALA A 91 8.00 -3.09 8.21
N ASP A 92 7.89 -2.66 9.46
CA ASP A 92 8.58 -3.28 10.60
C ASP A 92 8.11 -4.72 10.86
N ASN A 93 6.82 -4.99 10.68
CA ASN A 93 6.26 -6.33 10.81
C ASN A 93 6.78 -7.28 9.73
N VAL A 94 7.03 -6.80 8.51
CA VAL A 94 7.67 -7.59 7.46
C VAL A 94 9.14 -7.84 7.77
N LYS A 95 9.90 -6.81 8.20
CA LYS A 95 11.32 -6.92 8.56
C LYS A 95 11.61 -7.97 9.65
N LYS A 96 10.65 -8.18 10.57
CA LYS A 96 10.75 -9.19 11.64
C LYS A 96 10.52 -10.64 11.16
N ARG A 97 10.09 -10.85 9.92
CA ARG A 97 9.80 -12.19 9.37
C ARG A 97 11.01 -12.80 8.68
N ASN A 98 10.94 -14.13 8.51
CA ASN A 98 11.96 -14.90 7.79
C ASN A 98 11.93 -14.72 6.26
N TYR A 99 11.18 -13.75 5.72
CA TYR A 99 11.10 -13.52 4.27
C TYR A 99 12.47 -13.24 3.62
N PHE A 100 13.35 -12.55 4.34
CA PHE A 100 14.64 -12.09 3.81
C PHE A 100 15.74 -13.16 3.76
N THR A 101 15.54 -14.32 4.41
CA THR A 101 16.60 -15.34 4.55
C THR A 101 16.98 -16.02 3.23
N LYS A 102 16.14 -15.91 2.21
CA LYS A 102 16.40 -16.42 0.85
C LYS A 102 17.24 -15.49 -0.02
N TYR A 103 17.53 -14.27 0.43
CA TYR A 103 18.31 -13.28 -0.31
C TYR A 103 19.71 -13.11 0.27
N GLY A 104 20.69 -12.84 -0.60
CA GLY A 104 22.02 -12.42 -0.18
C GLY A 104 22.00 -11.05 0.49
N GLU A 105 23.10 -10.69 1.18
CA GLU A 105 23.20 -9.48 2.00
C GLU A 105 22.79 -8.20 1.26
N GLN A 106 23.25 -8.01 0.03
CA GLN A 106 22.97 -6.80 -0.75
C GLN A 106 21.50 -6.71 -1.18
N ALA A 107 20.96 -7.78 -1.76
CA ALA A 107 19.54 -7.85 -2.14
C ALA A 107 18.62 -7.65 -0.92
N ARG A 108 19.00 -8.20 0.25
CA ARG A 108 18.29 -7.96 1.51
C ARG A 108 18.29 -6.48 1.90
N LYS A 109 19.45 -5.80 1.88
CA LYS A 109 19.55 -4.36 2.21
C LYS A 109 18.70 -3.50 1.27
N VAL A 110 18.66 -3.85 -0.02
CA VAL A 110 17.78 -3.20 -1.00
C VAL A 110 16.31 -3.38 -0.61
N LEU A 111 15.86 -4.60 -0.28
CA LEU A 111 14.47 -4.85 0.13
C LEU A 111 14.11 -4.16 1.45
N GLU A 112 15.01 -4.11 2.43
CA GLU A 112 14.82 -3.38 3.69
C GLU A 112 14.68 -1.86 3.43
N THR A 113 15.51 -1.31 2.53
CA THR A 113 15.44 0.10 2.12
C THR A 113 14.13 0.40 1.37
N LEU A 114 13.68 -0.52 0.52
CA LEU A 114 12.39 -0.39 -0.17
C LEU A 114 11.22 -0.34 0.82
N LEU A 115 11.28 -1.10 1.91
CA LEU A 115 10.29 -1.01 2.99
C LEU A 115 10.34 0.33 3.73
N ASP A 116 11.51 0.91 3.93
CA ASP A 116 11.64 2.26 4.50
C ASP A 116 10.99 3.30 3.56
N LYS A 117 11.26 3.22 2.26
CA LYS A 117 10.61 4.06 1.25
C LYS A 117 9.09 3.89 1.24
N TYR A 118 8.60 2.67 1.37
CA TYR A 118 7.18 2.38 1.51
C TYR A 118 6.58 3.04 2.77
N ALA A 119 7.28 3.01 3.91
CA ALA A 119 6.82 3.63 5.14
C ALA A 119 6.60 5.14 4.98
N ASP A 120 7.47 5.80 4.20
CA ASP A 120 7.40 7.25 3.95
C ASP A 120 6.38 7.60 2.85
N GLU A 121 6.40 6.89 1.72
CA GLU A 121 5.75 7.32 0.47
C GLU A 121 4.56 6.43 0.06
N GLY A 122 4.41 5.25 0.65
CA GLY A 122 3.34 4.30 0.34
C GLY A 122 3.66 3.32 -0.79
N VAL A 123 2.71 2.42 -1.06
CA VAL A 123 2.92 1.23 -1.93
C VAL A 123 3.09 1.55 -3.41
N ILE A 124 2.50 2.63 -3.92
CA ILE A 124 2.55 2.97 -5.34
C ILE A 124 4.00 3.11 -5.83
N ASN A 125 4.86 3.76 -5.02
CA ASN A 125 6.25 3.96 -5.38
C ASN A 125 7.05 2.65 -5.33
N LEU A 126 6.72 1.74 -4.39
CA LEU A 126 7.37 0.43 -4.26
C LEU A 126 7.25 -0.41 -5.53
N GLU A 127 6.12 -0.31 -6.23
CA GLU A 127 5.82 -1.05 -7.45
C GLU A 127 6.52 -0.47 -8.71
N SER A 128 7.13 0.71 -8.62
CA SER A 128 7.78 1.39 -9.74
C SER A 128 9.27 1.07 -9.83
N MET A 129 9.80 0.88 -11.04
CA MET A 129 11.26 0.74 -11.23
C MET A 129 12.02 2.05 -10.98
N ASP A 130 11.35 3.20 -11.05
CA ASP A 130 11.98 4.50 -10.83
C ASP A 130 12.40 4.70 -9.38
N ILE A 131 11.84 3.93 -8.43
CA ILE A 131 12.27 3.96 -7.03
C ILE A 131 13.77 3.64 -6.89
N LEU A 132 14.33 2.82 -7.78
CA LEU A 132 15.76 2.48 -7.79
C LEU A 132 16.68 3.66 -8.13
N LYS A 133 16.11 4.77 -8.62
CA LYS A 133 16.82 6.02 -8.92
C LYS A 133 16.75 7.02 -7.76
N VAL A 134 16.12 6.66 -6.65
CA VAL A 134 15.89 7.52 -5.49
C VAL A 134 16.85 7.13 -4.36
N ARG A 135 17.41 8.11 -3.64
CA ARG A 135 18.22 7.82 -2.45
C ARG A 135 17.38 7.20 -1.32
N PRO A 136 17.95 6.28 -0.51
CA PRO A 136 19.33 5.79 -0.58
C PRO A 136 19.51 4.57 -1.49
N LEU A 137 18.52 4.19 -2.33
CA LEU A 137 18.65 3.02 -3.19
C LEU A 137 19.79 3.15 -4.20
N THR A 138 20.06 4.36 -4.67
CA THR A 138 21.22 4.68 -5.53
C THR A 138 22.57 4.37 -4.90
N ASP A 139 22.64 4.24 -3.57
CA ASP A 139 23.88 3.92 -2.85
C ASP A 139 24.27 2.43 -3.02
N PHE A 140 23.32 1.59 -3.46
CA PHE A 140 23.54 0.18 -3.81
C PHE A 140 23.94 -0.05 -5.29
N GLY A 141 24.05 1.03 -6.07
CA GLY A 141 24.43 1.00 -7.48
C GLY A 141 23.37 1.55 -8.43
N SER A 142 23.63 1.44 -9.73
CA SER A 142 22.66 1.76 -10.77
C SER A 142 21.48 0.77 -10.74
N PRO A 143 20.30 1.13 -11.31
CA PRO A 143 19.16 0.22 -11.38
C PRO A 143 19.50 -1.15 -12.01
N LEU A 144 20.40 -1.18 -13.00
CA LEU A 144 20.85 -2.43 -13.62
C LEU A 144 21.67 -3.30 -12.67
N GLU A 145 22.58 -2.70 -11.90
CA GLU A 145 23.38 -3.41 -10.91
C GLU A 145 22.52 -3.94 -9.76
N ILE A 146 21.58 -3.12 -9.26
CA ILE A 146 20.62 -3.55 -8.23
C ILE A 146 19.81 -4.76 -8.73
N ILE A 147 19.24 -4.67 -9.94
CA ILE A 147 18.46 -5.77 -10.54
C ILE A 147 19.31 -7.04 -10.70
N ALA A 148 20.60 -6.90 -11.06
CA ALA A 148 21.50 -8.04 -11.21
C ALA A 148 21.72 -8.80 -9.89
N GLN A 149 21.66 -8.12 -8.72
CA GLN A 149 21.76 -8.77 -7.40
C GLN A 149 20.63 -9.76 -7.13
N PHE A 150 19.49 -9.61 -7.80
CA PHE A 150 18.35 -10.54 -7.71
C PHE A 150 18.41 -11.67 -8.75
N GLY A 151 19.42 -11.68 -9.64
CA GLY A 151 19.50 -12.61 -10.76
C GLY A 151 18.74 -12.14 -12.02
N GLY A 152 18.42 -10.85 -12.10
CA GLY A 152 17.83 -10.21 -13.28
C GLY A 152 16.42 -9.69 -13.07
N LYS A 153 15.89 -9.01 -14.11
CA LYS A 153 14.64 -8.23 -14.02
C LYS A 153 13.44 -9.05 -13.57
N LYS A 154 13.29 -10.27 -14.10
CA LYS A 154 12.16 -11.14 -13.76
C LYS A 154 12.14 -11.46 -12.26
N THR A 155 13.29 -11.88 -11.73
CA THR A 155 13.44 -12.27 -10.33
C THR A 155 13.31 -11.08 -9.38
N TYR A 156 13.81 -9.90 -9.78
CA TYR A 156 13.58 -8.65 -9.04
C TYR A 156 12.08 -8.35 -8.95
N LEU A 157 11.35 -8.35 -10.07
CA LEU A 157 9.91 -8.07 -10.07
C LEU A 157 9.13 -9.09 -9.24
N GLU A 158 9.53 -10.36 -9.26
CA GLU A 158 8.96 -11.39 -8.40
C GLU A 158 9.25 -11.12 -6.91
N ALA A 159 10.46 -10.68 -6.58
CA ALA A 159 10.81 -10.26 -5.21
C ALA A 159 9.92 -9.10 -4.75
N ILE A 160 9.75 -8.05 -5.56
CA ILE A 160 8.87 -6.92 -5.23
C ILE A 160 7.43 -7.37 -5.01
N LYS A 161 6.89 -8.21 -5.92
CA LYS A 161 5.54 -8.75 -5.76
C LYS A 161 5.38 -9.57 -4.48
N GLN A 162 6.36 -10.39 -4.14
CA GLN A 162 6.32 -11.15 -2.88
C GLN A 162 6.49 -10.26 -1.65
N LEU A 163 7.28 -9.19 -1.73
CA LEU A 163 7.44 -8.22 -0.64
C LEU A 163 6.12 -7.48 -0.38
N GLU A 164 5.43 -7.07 -1.44
CA GLU A 164 4.10 -6.48 -1.38
C GLU A 164 3.06 -7.44 -0.79
N LEU A 165 3.08 -8.71 -1.19
CA LEU A 165 2.23 -9.72 -0.56
C LEU A 165 2.54 -9.86 0.92
N GLU A 166 3.81 -9.87 1.33
CA GLU A 166 4.17 -9.91 2.75
C GLU A 166 3.69 -8.67 3.52
N LEU A 167 3.68 -7.48 2.90
CA LEU A 167 3.13 -6.26 3.52
C LEU A 167 1.65 -6.43 3.91
N TYR A 168 0.85 -7.11 3.10
CA TYR A 168 -0.60 -7.27 3.31
C TYR A 168 -1.04 -8.67 3.80
N LYS A 169 -0.08 -9.55 4.14
CA LYS A 169 -0.34 -10.95 4.52
C LYS A 169 -0.95 -11.11 5.91
N THR A 170 -0.50 -10.31 6.87
CA THR A 170 -1.16 -10.21 8.18
C THR A 170 -2.16 -9.08 8.11
N GLY A 171 -3.30 -9.25 8.78
CA GLY A 171 -4.51 -8.42 8.68
C GLY A 171 -4.32 -6.91 8.65
N ALA A 172 -5.43 -6.20 8.45
CA ALA A 172 -5.49 -4.81 8.89
C ALA A 172 -5.30 -4.79 10.41
#